data_AF-A0A967SH65-F1
#
_entry.id   AF-A0A967SH65-F1
#
_cell.length_a   1.000
_cell.length_b   1.000
_cell.length_c   1.000
_cell.angle_alpha   90.00
_cell.angle_beta   90.00
_cell.angle_gamma   90.00
#
_symmetry.space_group_name_H-M   'P 1'
#
loop_
_entity.id
_entity.type
_entity.pdbx_description
1 polymer ?
#
loop_
_entity_poly.entity_id
_entity_poly.type
_entity_poly.pdbx_seq_one_letter_code
_entity_poly.pdbx_strand_id
1 'polypeptide(L)' 'TGFVVDMTAPGVEVRPLRQMTGGASFNEVFFTDVRVPDDNRLGEVNDGWRVAITTLMNERASIGSGSGGMGTGVASIDRL' A
#
# COMPACT_ATOMS: atom_id res chain seq x y z
N THR A 1 6.79 0.96 15.88
CA THR A 1 6.92 2.28 15.20
C THR A 1 6.41 2.14 13.79
N GLY A 2 5.79 3.16 13.21
CA GLY A 2 5.37 3.18 11.80
C GLY A 2 6.23 4.15 10.97
N PHE A 3 6.43 3.88 9.69
CA PHE A 3 7.26 4.69 8.80
C PHE A 3 6.63 4.83 7.41
N VAL A 4 6.89 5.96 6.76
CA VAL A 4 6.70 6.15 5.31
C VAL A 4 8.01 5.81 4.61
N VAL A 5 7.98 4.79 3.75
CA VAL A 5 9.17 4.31 3.03
C VAL A 5 8.99 4.55 1.53
N ASP A 6 10.02 5.12 0.90
CA ASP A 6 10.11 5.23 -0.56
C ASP A 6 10.40 3.85 -1.15
N MET A 7 9.48 3.35 -1.98
CA MET A 7 9.58 2.03 -2.61
C MET A 7 10.68 1.92 -3.67
N THR A 8 11.29 3.05 -4.05
CA THR A 8 12.44 3.13 -4.96
C THR A 8 13.77 3.31 -4.23
N ALA A 9 13.74 3.41 -2.89
CA ALA A 9 14.94 3.62 -2.10
C ALA A 9 15.94 2.46 -2.25
N PRO A 10 17.26 2.75 -2.21
CA PRO A 10 18.27 1.70 -2.20
C PRO A 10 18.03 0.68 -1.07
N GLY A 11 18.06 -0.61 -1.41
CA GLY A 11 17.81 -1.71 -0.48
C GLY A 11 16.34 -2.15 -0.38
N VAL A 12 15.41 -1.50 -1.10
CA VAL A 12 14.03 -1.98 -1.27
C VAL A 12 13.96 -2.87 -2.51
N GLU A 13 13.48 -4.09 -2.35
CA GLU A 13 13.19 -5.01 -3.45
C GLU A 13 11.70 -5.37 -3.46
N VAL A 14 11.03 -5.13 -4.59
CA VAL A 14 9.62 -5.48 -4.80
C VAL A 14 9.52 -6.65 -5.76
N ARG A 15 8.96 -7.76 -5.30
CA ARG A 15 8.80 -9.00 -6.07
C ARG A 15 7.32 -9.30 -6.31
N PRO A 16 6.83 -9.15 -7.56
CA PRO A 16 5.44 -9.43 -7.87
C PRO A 16 5.09 -10.91 -7.71
N LEU A 17 3.96 -11.18 -7.04
CA LEU A 17 3.38 -12.51 -6.93
C LEU A 17 2.38 -12.72 -8.07
N ARG A 18 2.74 -13.56 -9.03
CA ARG A 18 1.87 -13.90 -10.16
C ARG A 18 0.75 -14.84 -9.71
N GLN A 19 -0.49 -14.39 -9.90
CA GLN A 19 -1.70 -15.14 -9.60
C GLN A 19 -2.08 -16.04 -10.78
N MET A 20 -2.94 -17.04 -10.53
CA MET A 20 -3.45 -17.95 -11.57
C MET A 20 -4.23 -17.22 -12.69
N THR A 21 -4.77 -16.04 -12.39
CA THR A 21 -5.44 -15.14 -13.34
C THR A 21 -4.46 -14.45 -14.30
N GLY A 22 -3.14 -14.64 -14.12
CA GLY A 22 -2.09 -13.97 -14.87
C GLY A 22 -1.72 -12.58 -14.35
N GLY A 23 -2.53 -12.01 -13.44
CA GLY A 23 -2.29 -10.72 -12.79
C GLY A 23 -1.24 -10.78 -11.68
N ALA A 24 -0.81 -9.60 -11.22
CA ALA A 24 0.15 -9.46 -10.11
C ALA A 24 -0.22 -8.27 -9.21
N SER A 25 -1.40 -8.33 -8.60
CA SER A 25 -1.85 -7.30 -7.64
C SER A 25 -1.28 -7.46 -6.22
N PHE A 26 -0.52 -8.53 -5.96
CA PHE A 26 0.18 -8.75 -4.70
C PHE A 26 1.68 -8.80 -4.96
N ASN A 27 2.47 -8.34 -3.99
CA ASN A 27 3.91 -8.32 -4.05
C ASN A 27 4.48 -8.76 -2.70
N GLU A 28 5.64 -9.41 -2.74
CA GLU A 28 6.54 -9.48 -1.58
C GLU A 28 7.47 -8.27 -1.63
N VAL A 29 7.74 -7.66 -0.47
CA VAL A 29 8.64 -6.52 -0.37
C VAL A 29 9.72 -6.83 0.66
N PHE A 30 10.97 -6.75 0.24
CA PHE A 30 12.14 -6.92 1.10
C PHE A 30 12.80 -5.57 1.37
N PHE A 31 13.22 -5.37 2.62
CA PHE A 31 13.98 -4.20 3.06
C PHE A 31 15.34 -4.66 3.60
N THR A 32 16.42 -4.30 2.92
CA THR A 32 17.80 -4.64 3.32
C THR A 32 18.59 -3.36 3.56
N ASP A 33 18.95 -3.11 4.82
CA ASP A 33 19.71 -1.92 5.26
C ASP A 33 19.14 -0.57 4.79
N VAL A 34 17.83 -0.52 4.55
CA VAL A 34 17.13 0.70 4.10
C VAL A 34 17.19 1.76 5.19
N ARG A 35 17.72 2.94 4.83
CA ARG A 35 17.80 4.10 5.72
C ARG A 35 16.56 4.96 5.56
N VAL A 36 15.82 5.16 6.65
CA VAL A 36 14.62 5.99 6.69
C VAL A 36 14.87 7.16 7.64
N PRO A 37 14.74 8.43 7.20
CA PRO A 37 14.82 9.58 8.09
C PRO A 37 13.76 9.53 9.19
N ASP A 38 14.05 10.02 10.40
CA ASP A 38 13.06 10.02 11.50
C ASP A 38 11.87 10.94 11.20
N ASP A 39 12.04 11.95 10.35
CA ASP A 39 10.94 12.82 9.88
C ASP A 39 9.86 12.04 9.09
N ASN A 40 10.19 10.85 8.59
CA ASN A 40 9.24 9.95 7.93
C ASN A 40 8.55 8.97 8.91
N ARG A 41 8.85 9.07 10.22
CA ARG A 41 8.18 8.28 11.26
C ARG A 41 6.76 8.78 11.48
N LEU A 42 5.83 7.85 11.58
CA LEU A 42 4.43 8.12 11.92
C LEU A 42 4.21 7.91 13.41
N GLY A 43 3.80 8.97 14.11
CA GLY A 43 3.56 8.96 15.56
C GLY A 43 4.85 8.84 16.37
N GLU A 44 4.73 8.52 17.65
CA GLU A 44 5.87 8.37 18.55
C GLU A 44 6.65 7.05 18.35
N VAL A 45 7.90 6.99 18.82
CA VAL A 45 8.66 5.73 18.85
C VAL A 45 7.87 4.71 19.68
N ASN A 46 7.77 3.48 19.17
CA ASN A 46 6.97 2.39 19.71
C ASN A 46 5.44 2.53 19.59
N ASP A 47 4.92 3.62 19.04
CA ASP A 47 3.48 3.87 18.91
C ASP A 47 2.87 3.33 17.59
N GLY A 48 3.53 2.33 16.98
CA GLY A 48 3.15 1.82 15.66
C GLY A 48 1.80 1.10 15.63
N TRP A 49 1.40 0.50 16.75
CA TRP A 49 0.11 -0.18 16.85
C TRP A 49 -1.07 0.78 16.73
N ARG A 50 -0.99 1.96 17.37
CA ARG A 50 -2.01 2.99 17.26
C ARG A 50 -2.17 3.45 15.81
N VAL A 51 -1.04 3.70 15.12
CA VAL A 51 -1.04 4.06 13.70
C VAL A 51 -1.75 2.99 12.86
N ALA A 52 -1.40 1.72 13.03
CA ALA A 52 -2.02 0.62 12.29
C ALA A 52 -3.54 0.51 12.52
N ILE A 53 -3.99 0.63 13.77
CA ILE A 53 -5.42 0.57 14.10
C ILE A 53 -6.17 1.78 13.56
N THR A 54 -5.61 2.99 13.62
CA THR A 54 -6.23 4.17 13.02
C THR A 54 -6.46 3.99 11.51
N THR A 55 -5.47 3.49 10.78
CA THR A 55 -5.61 3.18 9.35
C THR A 55 -6.70 2.13 9.10
N LEU A 56 -6.68 1.02 9.85
CA LEU A 56 -7.67 -0.05 9.70
C LEU A 56 -9.11 0.42 10.01
N MET A 57 -9.29 1.31 10.99
CA MET A 57 -10.61 1.87 11.28
C MET A 57 -11.11 2.78 10.15
N ASN A 58 -10.23 3.55 9.53
CA ASN A 58 -10.56 4.36 8.35
C ASN A 58 -10.97 3.49 7.15
N GLU A 59 -10.21 2.43 6.88
CA GLU A 59 -10.55 1.45 5.84
C GLU A 59 -11.87 0.75 6.14
N ARG A 60 -12.12 0.34 7.39
CA ARG A 60 -13.39 -0.26 7.81
C ARG A 60 -14.58 0.67 7.55
N ALA A 61 -14.44 1.95 7.87
CA ALA A 61 -15.51 2.93 7.66
C ALA A 61 -15.77 3.16 6.16
N SER A 62 -14.73 3.25 5.34
CA SER A 62 -14.85 3.52 3.89
C SER A 62 -15.26 2.30 3.06
N ILE A 63 -14.69 1.12 3.31
CA ILE A 63 -15.03 -0.13 2.62
C ILE A 63 -16.39 -0.64 3.11
N GLY A 64 -16.69 -0.49 4.41
CA GLY A 64 -17.95 -0.90 5.01
C GLY A 64 -19.16 -0.05 4.58
N SER A 65 -18.95 1.18 4.10
CA SER A 65 -20.04 2.07 3.66
C SER A 65 -20.49 1.84 2.21
N GLY A 66 -20.03 0.79 1.52
CA GLY A 66 -20.63 0.34 0.27
C GLY A 66 -20.11 0.99 -1.03
N SER A 67 -18.88 1.52 -1.07
CA SER A 67 -18.22 1.82 -2.36
C SER A 67 -17.53 0.57 -2.92
N GLY A 68 -18.31 -0.49 -3.15
CA GLY A 68 -17.89 -1.64 -3.93
C GLY A 68 -17.88 -1.26 -5.41
N GLY A 69 -16.73 -0.81 -5.90
CA GLY A 69 -16.57 -0.33 -7.28
C GLY A 69 -15.26 -0.73 -7.91
N MET A 70 -14.79 -1.96 -7.71
CA MET A 70 -13.82 -2.55 -8.65
C MET A 70 -14.57 -3.00 -9.90
N GLY A 71 -14.48 -2.22 -10.99
CA GLY A 71 -14.89 -2.69 -12.32
C GLY A 71 -15.37 -1.62 -13.30
N THR A 72 -14.54 -0.67 -13.69
CA THR A 72 -14.74 0.08 -14.96
C THR A 72 -13.44 0.17 -15.76
N GLY A 73 -13.03 -0.98 -16.28
CA GLY A 73 -12.24 -0.99 -17.52
C GLY A 73 -13.16 -0.70 -18.70
N VAL A 74 -13.34 0.57 -19.05
CA VAL A 74 -13.68 1.01 -20.42
C VAL A 74 -12.96 2.33 -20.66
N ALA A 75 -11.75 2.22 -21.22
CA ALA A 75 -11.11 3.31 -21.93
C ALA A 75 -11.01 2.92 -23.41
N SER A 76 -11.38 3.86 -24.26
CA SER A 76 -11.44 3.84 -25.73
C SER A 76 -12.73 3.30 -26.38
N ILE A 77 -13.60 4.24 -26.78
CA ILE A 77 -14.03 4.46 -28.17
C ILE A 77 -14.34 5.96 -28.26
N ASP A 78 -13.35 6.73 -28.70
CA ASP A 78 -13.56 8.03 -29.32
C ASP A 78 -13.30 7.83 -30.82
N ARG A 79 -14.38 7.54 -31.54
CA ARG A 79 -14.51 7.69 -32.99
C ARG A 79 -15.98 7.82 -33.33
N LEU A 80 -16.48 9.05 -33.24
CA LEU A 80 -17.30 9.77 -34.22
C LEU A 80 -17.08 11.28 -33.96
#